data_AF-E9RTE3-F1
#
_entry.id   AF-E9RTE3-F1
#
_cell.length_a   1.000
_cell.length_b   1.000
_cell.length_c   1.000
_cell.angle_alpha   90.00
_cell.angle_beta   90.00
_cell.angle_gamma   90.00
#
_symmetry.space_group_name_H-M   'P 1'
#
loop_
_entity.id
_entity.type
_entity.pdbx_description
1 polymer ?
#
loop_
_entity_poly.entity_id
_entity_poly.type
_entity_poly.pdbx_seq_one_letter_code
_entity_poly.pdbx_strand_id
1 'polypeptide(L)'
;MSKKVLYFEGAGCVPCNDVENCRIRTAFTNKEGKKIYIEFISGYKHTLVEYDKNGMKLKNPKTISEDGFIYCDSCHYITDDPKIDDCNTSRLECERNSDIEKMKYTKKNILLFVDKYCNADFDEIVVLDNLAGFKVFSDGKRGTFAGYNYGDEFNYNKELTKKRIEKVEEMKKYFSKLFNQKYDNTSYYINNNGELEVRISVSDQALQKVNWDKGRIFTVEA
;
A
#
# COMPACT_ATOMS: atom_id res chain seq x y z
N MET A 1 -9.71 -22.56 -14.40
CA MET A 1 -9.25 -22.28 -13.02
C MET A 1 -9.55 -20.82 -12.71
N SER A 2 -9.91 -20.48 -11.47
CA SER A 2 -10.04 -19.08 -11.05
C SER A 2 -8.65 -18.43 -11.03
N LYS A 3 -8.57 -17.16 -11.43
CA LYS A 3 -7.33 -16.38 -11.42
C LYS A 3 -6.84 -16.16 -9.99
N LYS A 4 -5.56 -16.40 -9.70
CA LYS A 4 -4.90 -16.10 -8.42
C LYS A 4 -4.44 -14.65 -8.41
N VAL A 5 -5.08 -13.82 -7.61
CA VAL A 5 -4.78 -12.39 -7.52
C VAL A 5 -4.12 -12.10 -6.18
N LEU A 6 -3.01 -11.36 -6.19
CA LEU A 6 -2.43 -10.80 -4.98
C LEU A 6 -2.83 -9.33 -4.83
N TYR A 7 -3.64 -9.04 -3.82
CA TYR A 7 -4.06 -7.67 -3.52
C TYR A 7 -3.04 -6.94 -2.67
N PHE A 8 -2.83 -5.65 -2.98
CA PHE A 8 -1.94 -4.75 -2.26
C PHE A 8 -2.70 -3.57 -1.68
N GLU A 9 -2.29 -3.14 -0.49
CA GLU A 9 -2.64 -1.84 0.07
C GLU A 9 -1.71 -0.77 -0.53
N GLY A 10 -2.28 0.33 -1.03
CA GLY A 10 -1.52 1.54 -1.35
C GLY A 10 -1.22 2.35 -0.08
N ALA A 11 0.05 2.44 0.30
CA ALA A 11 0.52 3.08 1.54
C ALA A 11 1.34 4.37 1.31
N GLY A 12 1.50 4.79 0.06
CA GLY A 12 2.17 6.03 -0.33
C GLY A 12 1.20 7.17 -0.63
N CYS A 13 1.73 8.40 -0.65
CA CYS A 13 0.97 9.62 -0.88
C CYS A 13 1.02 10.14 -2.33
N VAL A 14 1.74 9.45 -3.22
CA VAL A 14 1.94 9.88 -4.61
C VAL A 14 1.59 8.74 -5.56
N PRO A 15 0.76 8.98 -6.60
CA PRO A 15 0.52 7.99 -7.65
C PRO A 15 1.80 7.67 -8.44
N CYS A 16 1.96 6.43 -8.90
CA CYS A 16 3.15 6.03 -9.65
C CYS A 16 2.83 5.01 -10.75
N ASN A 17 3.00 5.42 -12.01
CA ASN A 17 2.84 4.57 -13.21
C ASN A 17 1.56 3.72 -13.19
N ASP A 18 1.62 2.49 -13.72
CA ASP A 18 0.54 1.50 -13.70
C ASP A 18 0.30 0.89 -12.31
N VAL A 19 1.22 1.10 -11.36
CA VAL A 19 1.08 0.64 -9.96
C VAL A 19 0.14 1.54 -9.17
N GLU A 20 -0.11 2.76 -9.64
CA GLU A 20 -1.07 3.73 -9.08
C GLU A 20 -0.69 4.26 -7.67
N ASN A 21 0.36 3.73 -7.04
CA ASN A 21 0.87 4.20 -5.76
C ASN A 21 2.40 4.00 -5.63
N CYS A 22 3.11 5.01 -5.13
CA CYS A 22 4.57 4.99 -4.94
C CYS A 22 5.06 4.07 -3.82
N ARG A 23 4.18 3.60 -2.93
CA ARG A 23 4.47 2.61 -1.90
C ARG A 23 3.30 1.66 -1.76
N ILE A 24 3.57 0.37 -1.94
CA ILE A 24 2.55 -0.68 -1.79
C ILE A 24 3.05 -1.74 -0.83
N ARG A 25 2.12 -2.38 -0.13
CA ARG A 25 2.44 -3.45 0.82
C ARG A 25 1.36 -4.50 0.87
N THR A 26 1.75 -5.72 1.19
CA THR A 26 0.82 -6.83 1.39
C THR A 26 1.46 -7.92 2.24
N ALA A 27 0.64 -8.86 2.70
CA ALA A 27 1.07 -10.10 3.29
C ALA A 27 0.37 -11.24 2.55
N PHE A 28 1.03 -12.38 2.37
CA PHE A 28 0.46 -13.50 1.62
C PHE A 28 1.06 -14.84 2.02
N THR A 29 0.46 -15.93 1.55
CA THR A 29 0.98 -17.28 1.71
C THR A 29 1.65 -17.74 0.41
N ASN A 30 2.90 -18.20 0.50
CA ASN A 30 3.65 -18.68 -0.67
C ASN A 30 3.33 -20.17 -0.99
N LYS A 31 3.97 -20.72 -2.03
CA LYS A 31 3.76 -22.12 -2.47
C LYS A 31 4.10 -23.18 -1.41
N GLU A 32 4.91 -22.84 -0.42
CA GLU A 32 5.28 -23.74 0.69
C GLU A 32 4.38 -23.59 1.91
N GLY A 33 3.34 -22.74 1.84
CA GLY A 33 2.49 -22.45 2.98
C GLY A 33 3.10 -21.46 3.98
N LYS A 34 4.24 -20.83 3.65
CA LYS A 34 4.87 -19.82 4.51
C LYS A 34 4.22 -18.47 4.29
N LYS A 35 3.94 -17.77 5.39
CA LYS A 35 3.37 -16.42 5.39
C LYS A 35 4.49 -15.39 5.28
N ILE A 36 4.34 -14.44 4.36
CA ILE A 36 5.35 -13.42 4.02
C ILE A 36 4.70 -12.05 4.09
N TYR A 37 5.38 -11.08 4.67
CA TYR A 37 5.07 -9.66 4.50
C TYR A 37 6.05 -9.07 3.48
N ILE A 38 5.56 -8.19 2.61
CA ILE A 38 6.38 -7.46 1.66
C ILE A 38 5.92 -6.01 1.48
N GLU A 39 6.88 -5.11 1.38
CA GLU A 39 6.68 -3.70 1.08
C GLU A 39 7.62 -3.23 -0.03
N PHE A 40 7.03 -2.57 -1.03
CA PHE A 40 7.76 -1.98 -2.14
C PHE A 40 7.59 -0.47 -2.16
N ILE A 41 8.67 0.20 -2.57
CA ILE A 41 8.72 1.63 -2.83
C ILE A 41 9.21 1.84 -4.27
N SER A 42 8.66 2.84 -4.96
CA SER A 42 9.26 3.37 -6.20
C SER A 42 10.54 4.12 -5.84
N GLY A 43 11.65 3.39 -5.85
CA GLY A 43 12.97 3.88 -5.50
C GLY A 43 13.82 4.28 -6.70
N TYR A 44 15.13 4.31 -6.47
CA TYR A 44 16.13 4.74 -7.44
C TYR A 44 17.09 3.62 -7.83
N LYS A 45 17.54 3.64 -9.08
CA LYS A 45 18.73 2.94 -9.53
C LYS A 45 19.90 3.93 -9.50
N HIS A 46 20.93 3.60 -8.71
CA HIS A 46 22.17 4.36 -8.66
C HIS A 46 23.21 3.72 -9.59
N THR A 47 23.81 4.53 -10.45
CA THR A 47 24.90 4.12 -11.35
C THR A 47 26.12 4.97 -11.06
N LEU A 48 27.24 4.33 -10.71
CA LEU A 48 28.51 5.01 -10.54
C LEU A 48 29.17 5.21 -11.91
N VAL A 49 29.42 6.46 -12.26
CA VAL A 49 30.16 6.84 -13.47
C VAL A 49 31.60 7.13 -13.06
N GLU A 50 32.49 6.17 -13.35
CA GLU A 50 33.92 6.26 -13.04
C GLU A 50 34.78 6.73 -14.22
N TYR A 51 34.24 6.71 -15.44
CA TYR A 51 34.97 7.02 -16.67
C TYR A 51 34.24 8.08 -17.49
N ASP A 52 35.00 8.94 -18.16
CA ASP A 52 34.45 9.89 -19.12
C ASP A 52 34.09 9.22 -20.46
N LYS A 53 33.49 9.98 -21.38
CA LYS A 53 33.10 9.51 -22.72
C LYS A 53 34.27 9.02 -23.59
N ASN A 54 35.52 9.33 -23.21
CA ASN A 54 36.74 8.92 -23.90
C ASN A 54 37.41 7.73 -23.18
N GLY A 55 36.80 7.19 -22.12
CA GLY A 55 37.34 6.08 -21.34
C GLY A 55 38.41 6.48 -20.31
N MET A 56 38.61 7.77 -20.03
CA MET A 56 39.53 8.20 -18.98
C MET A 56 38.86 8.16 -17.60
N LYS A 57 39.57 7.63 -16.60
CA LYS A 57 39.08 7.59 -15.22
C LYS A 57 38.87 9.01 -14.68
N LEU A 58 37.68 9.29 -14.17
CA LEU A 58 37.31 10.57 -13.60
C LEU A 58 38.01 10.77 -12.24
N LYS A 59 38.52 11.98 -12.00
CA LYS A 59 39.11 12.36 -10.70
C LYS A 59 38.09 12.30 -9.56
N ASN A 60 36.84 12.66 -9.86
CA ASN A 60 35.70 12.61 -8.95
C ASN A 60 34.57 11.83 -9.63
N PRO A 61 34.44 10.52 -9.37
CA PRO A 61 33.32 9.72 -9.85
C PRO A 61 31.98 10.33 -9.44
N LYS A 62 30.98 10.20 -10.30
CA LYS A 62 29.63 10.75 -10.06
C LYS A 62 28.62 9.61 -9.95
N THR A 63 27.69 9.74 -9.01
CA THR A 63 26.53 8.84 -8.96
C THR A 63 25.38 9.48 -9.71
N ILE A 64 24.83 8.76 -10.69
CA ILE A 64 23.60 9.11 -11.38
C ILE A 64 22.47 8.29 -10.75
N SER A 65 21.39 8.96 -10.36
CA SER A 65 20.20 8.33 -9.78
C SER A 65 19.05 8.44 -10.77
N GLU A 66 18.47 7.31 -11.15
CA GLU A 66 17.29 7.22 -12.00
C GLU A 66 16.12 6.68 -11.18
N ASP A 67 14.95 7.31 -11.23
CA ASP A 67 13.78 6.92 -10.46
C ASP A 67 12.94 5.83 -11.16
N GLY A 68 11.88 5.39 -10.48
CA GLY A 68 10.92 4.42 -11.02
C GLY A 68 11.44 2.99 -11.05
N PHE A 69 12.30 2.60 -10.09
CA PHE A 69 12.76 1.22 -9.91
C PHE A 69 12.19 0.60 -8.63
N ILE A 70 12.03 -0.72 -8.63
CA ILE A 70 11.59 -1.47 -7.46
C ILE A 70 12.67 -1.37 -6.36
N TYR A 71 12.26 -0.86 -5.21
CA TYR A 71 12.98 -1.01 -3.96
C TYR A 71 12.13 -1.83 -3.00
N CYS A 72 12.62 -3.01 -2.61
CA CYS A 72 11.99 -3.84 -1.61
C CYS A 72 12.45 -3.36 -0.23
N ASP A 73 11.64 -2.53 0.43
CA ASP A 73 12.01 -1.93 1.72
C ASP A 73 11.91 -2.91 2.87
N SER A 74 10.95 -3.84 2.80
CA SER A 74 10.77 -4.90 3.79
C SER A 74 10.31 -6.17 3.08
N CYS A 75 10.90 -7.30 3.42
CA CYS A 75 10.42 -8.61 3.01
C CYS A 75 10.90 -9.68 3.98
N HIS A 76 9.98 -10.27 4.73
CA HIS A 76 10.31 -11.28 5.75
C HIS A 76 9.19 -12.30 5.88
N TYR A 77 9.56 -13.50 6.36
CA TYR A 77 8.57 -14.46 6.83
C TYR A 77 7.90 -13.91 8.10
N ILE A 78 6.61 -14.16 8.21
CA ILE A 78 5.84 -13.94 9.43
C ILE A 78 5.85 -15.25 10.19
N THR A 79 6.05 -15.20 11.50
CA THR A 79 5.95 -16.34 12.41
C THR A 79 5.01 -16.02 13.58
N ASP A 80 4.57 -17.06 14.28
CA ASP A 80 3.77 -16.93 15.51
C ASP A 80 4.62 -17.06 16.78
N ASP A 81 5.96 -17.18 16.64
CA ASP A 81 6.86 -17.30 17.78
C ASP A 81 7.18 -15.91 18.35
N PRO A 82 6.70 -15.57 19.56
CA PRO A 82 6.91 -14.25 20.15
C PRO A 82 8.38 -13.95 20.50
N LYS A 83 9.29 -14.93 20.38
CA LYS A 83 10.74 -14.74 20.57
C LYS A 83 11.45 -14.32 19.30
N ILE A 84 10.83 -14.48 18.14
CA ILE A 84 11.41 -14.15 16.85
C ILE A 84 11.02 -12.72 16.50
N ASP A 85 12.03 -11.90 16.24
CA ASP A 85 11.85 -10.57 15.69
C ASP A 85 11.90 -10.67 14.17
N ASP A 86 10.76 -11.00 13.55
CA ASP A 86 10.67 -11.39 12.14
C ASP A 86 11.28 -10.35 11.20
N CYS A 87 11.04 -9.06 11.44
CA CYS A 87 11.52 -7.99 10.57
C CYS A 87 13.05 -7.83 10.58
N ASN A 88 13.74 -8.42 11.56
CA ASN A 88 15.20 -8.40 11.65
C ASN A 88 15.83 -9.77 11.38
N THR A 89 15.16 -10.85 11.80
CA THR A 89 15.71 -12.22 11.83
C THR A 89 15.15 -13.15 10.74
N SER A 90 13.94 -12.88 10.26
CA SER A 90 13.23 -13.70 9.26
C SER A 90 13.25 -13.07 7.85
N ARG A 91 14.19 -12.17 7.59
CA ARG A 91 14.31 -11.43 6.32
C ARG A 91 14.64 -12.33 5.15
N LEU A 92 13.97 -12.08 4.03
CA LEU A 92 14.29 -12.70 2.75
C LEU A 92 15.47 -11.95 2.11
N GLU A 93 16.26 -12.66 1.30
CA GLU A 93 17.47 -12.12 0.64
C GLU A 93 17.22 -10.90 -0.24
N CYS A 94 15.96 -10.66 -0.61
CA CYS A 94 15.58 -9.55 -1.45
C CYS A 94 15.33 -8.23 -0.70
N GLU A 95 15.15 -8.30 0.62
CA GLU A 95 14.94 -7.12 1.45
C GLU A 95 16.18 -6.20 1.42
N ARG A 96 15.99 -4.95 1.02
CA ARG A 96 17.01 -3.88 1.02
C ARG A 96 18.32 -4.28 0.32
N ASN A 97 18.26 -5.24 -0.59
CA ASN A 97 19.43 -5.77 -1.28
C ASN A 97 19.80 -4.90 -2.49
N SER A 98 20.99 -4.31 -2.46
CA SER A 98 21.54 -3.49 -3.55
C SER A 98 21.94 -4.31 -4.78
N ASP A 99 22.28 -5.57 -4.58
CA ASP A 99 22.94 -6.42 -5.57
C ASP A 99 21.94 -7.13 -6.49
N ILE A 100 20.66 -7.11 -6.12
CA ILE A 100 19.57 -7.57 -6.98
C ILE A 100 19.41 -6.62 -8.17
N GLU A 101 19.29 -7.23 -9.35
CA GLU A 101 18.97 -6.52 -10.60
C GLU A 101 17.77 -5.58 -10.42
N LYS A 102 18.00 -4.30 -10.69
CA LYS A 102 16.98 -3.27 -10.56
C LYS A 102 16.00 -3.36 -11.73
N MET A 103 14.75 -3.72 -11.41
CA MET A 103 13.64 -3.73 -12.35
C MET A 103 12.81 -2.44 -12.23
N LYS A 104 12.15 -2.02 -13.31
CA LYS A 104 11.23 -0.87 -13.28
C LYS A 104 10.04 -1.15 -12.37
N TYR A 105 9.57 -0.13 -11.65
CA TYR A 105 8.42 -0.19 -10.75
C TYR A 105 7.13 -0.21 -11.55
N THR A 106 6.71 -1.43 -11.93
CA THR A 106 5.49 -1.73 -12.68
C THR A 106 4.80 -2.96 -12.10
N LYS A 107 3.49 -3.13 -12.31
CA LYS A 107 2.75 -4.28 -11.77
C LYS A 107 3.33 -5.60 -12.27
N LYS A 108 3.69 -5.66 -13.55
CA LYS A 108 4.32 -6.83 -14.18
C LYS A 108 5.65 -7.20 -13.51
N ASN A 109 6.53 -6.23 -13.26
CA ASN A 109 7.83 -6.52 -12.66
C ASN A 109 7.72 -6.84 -11.18
N ILE A 110 6.77 -6.24 -10.46
CA ILE A 110 6.48 -6.61 -9.07
C ILE A 110 6.00 -8.06 -8.99
N LEU A 111 5.11 -8.50 -9.89
CA LEU A 111 4.68 -9.90 -9.96
C LEU A 111 5.88 -10.85 -10.16
N LEU A 112 6.74 -10.57 -11.16
CA LEU A 112 7.96 -11.36 -11.38
C LEU A 112 8.89 -11.35 -10.17
N PHE A 113 8.95 -10.24 -9.43
CA PHE A 113 9.74 -10.13 -8.21
C PHE A 113 9.22 -11.06 -7.12
N VAL A 114 7.91 -11.04 -6.82
CA VAL A 114 7.34 -11.92 -5.78
C VAL A 114 7.45 -13.39 -6.16
N ASP A 115 7.25 -13.75 -7.43
CA ASP A 115 7.39 -15.12 -7.89
C ASP A 115 8.83 -15.62 -7.68
N LYS A 116 9.82 -14.81 -8.08
CA LYS A 116 11.24 -15.16 -8.00
C LYS A 116 11.77 -15.21 -6.56
N TYR A 117 11.50 -14.18 -5.77
CA TYR A 117 12.17 -14.02 -4.46
C TYR A 117 11.33 -14.54 -3.29
N CYS A 118 10.02 -14.65 -3.43
CA CYS A 118 9.12 -15.11 -2.35
C CYS A 118 8.57 -16.52 -2.58
N ASN A 119 8.93 -17.16 -3.69
CA ASN A 119 8.41 -18.47 -4.10
C ASN A 119 6.87 -18.47 -4.23
N ALA A 120 6.32 -17.45 -4.90
CA ALA A 120 4.89 -17.29 -5.16
C ALA A 120 4.46 -17.86 -6.54
N ASP A 121 3.15 -17.85 -6.81
CA ASP A 121 2.55 -18.24 -8.10
C ASP A 121 1.22 -17.51 -8.40
N PHE A 122 1.24 -16.18 -8.30
CA PHE A 122 0.06 -15.38 -8.63
C PHE A 122 -0.03 -15.12 -10.14
N ASP A 123 -1.25 -14.96 -10.66
CA ASP A 123 -1.48 -14.61 -12.06
C ASP A 123 -1.42 -13.10 -12.30
N GLU A 124 -1.75 -12.31 -11.28
CA GLU A 124 -1.65 -10.85 -11.30
C GLU A 124 -1.51 -10.25 -9.90
N ILE A 125 -1.10 -8.98 -9.88
CA ILE A 125 -1.23 -8.14 -8.69
C ILE A 125 -2.23 -7.01 -8.94
N VAL A 126 -2.95 -6.62 -7.90
CA VAL A 126 -3.88 -5.48 -7.93
C VAL A 126 -3.61 -4.60 -6.73
N VAL A 127 -3.37 -3.31 -6.98
CA VAL A 127 -3.28 -2.30 -5.91
C VAL A 127 -4.69 -1.77 -5.70
N LEU A 128 -5.19 -1.90 -4.48
CA LEU A 128 -6.56 -1.54 -4.14
C LEU A 128 -6.68 -0.07 -3.75
N ASP A 129 -7.82 0.53 -4.12
CA ASP A 129 -8.26 1.80 -3.58
C ASP A 129 -8.45 1.69 -2.05
N ASN A 130 -8.19 2.76 -1.30
CA ASN A 130 -8.33 2.74 0.16
C ASN A 130 -9.77 2.44 0.61
N LEU A 131 -10.78 2.72 -0.23
CA LEU A 131 -12.19 2.40 0.02
C LEU A 131 -12.56 0.95 -0.32
N ALA A 132 -11.64 0.15 -0.85
CA ALA A 132 -11.83 -1.30 -0.95
C ALA A 132 -11.88 -1.95 0.44
N GLY A 133 -11.20 -1.35 1.42
CA GLY A 133 -11.17 -1.80 2.81
C GLY A 133 -10.07 -2.81 3.15
N PHE A 134 -9.19 -3.13 2.21
CA PHE A 134 -8.01 -3.92 2.50
C PHE A 134 -6.95 -3.08 3.24
N LYS A 135 -6.48 -3.58 4.37
CA LYS A 135 -5.35 -3.04 5.15
C LYS A 135 -4.44 -4.22 5.48
N VAL A 136 -3.14 -4.13 5.17
CA VAL A 136 -2.24 -5.27 5.40
C VAL A 136 -2.11 -5.60 6.89
N PHE A 137 -2.12 -4.57 7.74
CA PHE A 137 -2.05 -4.73 9.18
C PHE A 137 -3.46 -4.83 9.74
N SER A 138 -3.70 -5.87 10.51
CA SER A 138 -4.95 -6.05 11.25
C SER A 138 -4.83 -5.42 12.65
N ASP A 139 -5.93 -5.43 13.40
CA ASP A 139 -5.94 -5.09 14.83
C ASP A 139 -5.54 -6.28 15.73
N GLY A 140 -5.08 -7.38 15.14
CA GLY A 140 -4.59 -8.52 15.90
C GLY A 140 -3.20 -8.27 16.51
N LYS A 141 -2.70 -9.29 17.21
CA LYS A 141 -1.42 -9.19 17.91
C LYS A 141 -0.28 -8.98 16.90
N ARG A 142 0.47 -7.89 17.04
CA ARG A 142 1.66 -7.63 16.22
C ARG A 142 2.71 -8.73 16.40
N GLY A 143 3.46 -9.01 15.33
CA GLY A 143 4.48 -10.07 15.33
C GLY A 143 3.89 -11.48 15.43
N THR A 144 2.67 -11.66 14.94
CA THR A 144 1.99 -12.96 14.81
C THR A 144 1.22 -12.96 13.48
N PHE A 145 0.79 -14.13 13.01
CA PHE A 145 -0.11 -14.26 11.86
C PHE A 145 -1.37 -13.42 12.03
N ALA A 146 -1.91 -13.36 13.25
CA ALA A 146 -3.10 -12.59 13.54
C ALA A 146 -2.92 -11.09 13.35
N GLY A 147 -1.68 -10.56 13.32
CA GLY A 147 -1.36 -9.15 13.10
C GLY A 147 -1.43 -8.69 11.64
N TYR A 148 -1.77 -9.58 10.72
CA TYR A 148 -1.83 -9.31 9.28
C TYR A 148 -3.17 -9.75 8.69
N ASN A 149 -3.65 -8.99 7.71
CA ASN A 149 -4.63 -9.46 6.73
C ASN A 149 -3.88 -9.87 5.45
N TYR A 150 -4.29 -10.99 4.87
CA TYR A 150 -3.59 -11.59 3.74
C TYR A 150 -4.22 -11.17 2.42
N GLY A 151 -3.42 -10.60 1.52
CA GLY A 151 -3.84 -10.08 0.23
C GLY A 151 -4.19 -11.15 -0.79
N ASP A 152 -3.74 -12.38 -0.61
CA ASP A 152 -4.16 -13.57 -1.37
C ASP A 152 -5.48 -14.18 -0.86
N GLU A 153 -5.90 -13.81 0.35
CA GLU A 153 -7.15 -14.27 0.97
C GLU A 153 -8.26 -13.20 0.91
N PHE A 154 -7.93 -11.96 0.50
CA PHE A 154 -8.86 -10.84 0.52
C PHE A 154 -9.99 -11.00 -0.53
N ASN A 155 -11.23 -11.02 -0.06
CA ASN A 155 -12.41 -11.10 -0.92
C ASN A 155 -12.80 -9.72 -1.46
N TYR A 156 -12.17 -9.31 -2.56
CA TYR A 156 -12.39 -8.00 -3.15
C TYR A 156 -13.79 -7.86 -3.77
N ASN A 157 -14.57 -6.90 -3.25
CA ASN A 157 -15.86 -6.51 -3.82
C ASN A 157 -15.74 -5.20 -4.63
N LYS A 158 -15.57 -5.34 -5.95
CA LYS A 158 -15.43 -4.21 -6.88
C LYS A 158 -16.65 -3.29 -6.90
N GLU A 159 -17.86 -3.85 -6.89
CA GLU A 159 -19.10 -3.06 -6.95
C GLU A 159 -19.29 -2.25 -5.67
N LEU A 160 -19.03 -2.84 -4.50
CA LEU A 160 -19.08 -2.13 -3.23
C LEU A 160 -18.03 -1.02 -3.16
N THR A 161 -16.82 -1.28 -3.66
CA THR A 161 -15.76 -0.27 -3.73
C THR A 161 -16.17 0.92 -4.60
N LYS A 162 -16.76 0.65 -5.76
CA LYS A 162 -17.29 1.69 -6.66
C LYS A 162 -18.39 2.52 -5.97
N LYS A 163 -19.36 1.87 -5.32
CA LYS A 163 -20.41 2.55 -4.55
C LYS A 163 -19.82 3.45 -3.47
N ARG A 164 -18.84 2.97 -2.70
CA ARG A 164 -18.15 3.77 -1.69
C ARG A 164 -17.45 4.99 -2.29
N ILE A 165 -16.75 4.86 -3.42
CA ILE A 165 -16.12 5.99 -4.11
C ILE A 165 -17.16 7.04 -4.51
N GLU A 166 -18.26 6.60 -5.14
CA GLU A 166 -19.37 7.49 -5.53
C GLU A 166 -19.98 8.19 -4.30
N LYS A 167 -20.17 7.45 -3.22
CA LYS A 167 -20.70 7.99 -1.96
C LYS A 167 -19.77 9.01 -1.34
N VAL A 168 -18.47 8.76 -1.33
CA VAL A 168 -17.47 9.72 -0.84
C VAL A 168 -17.55 11.03 -1.63
N GLU A 169 -17.63 10.97 -2.96
CA GLU A 169 -17.74 12.18 -3.80
C GLU A 169 -19.06 12.93 -3.60
N GLU A 170 -20.17 12.22 -3.33
CA GLU A 170 -21.44 12.83 -2.92
C GLU A 170 -21.28 13.58 -1.58
N MET A 171 -20.74 12.90 -0.56
CA MET A 171 -20.58 13.42 0.80
C MET A 171 -19.63 14.63 0.84
N LYS A 172 -18.55 14.62 0.06
CA LYS A 172 -17.64 15.78 -0.09
C LYS A 172 -18.36 17.01 -0.60
N LYS A 173 -19.20 16.86 -1.64
CA LYS A 173 -20.01 17.96 -2.19
C LYS A 173 -21.04 18.45 -1.19
N TYR A 174 -21.68 17.53 -0.46
CA TYR A 174 -22.62 17.86 0.59
C TYR A 174 -21.97 18.69 1.70
N PHE A 175 -20.85 18.24 2.25
CA PHE A 175 -20.18 18.92 3.36
C PHE A 175 -19.49 20.22 2.98
N SER A 176 -18.92 20.30 1.77
CA SER A 176 -18.37 21.56 1.25
C SER A 176 -19.45 22.65 1.20
N LYS A 177 -20.68 22.31 0.77
CA LYS A 177 -21.83 23.23 0.78
C LYS A 177 -22.31 23.52 2.20
N LEU A 178 -22.54 22.48 3.01
CA LEU A 178 -23.09 22.61 4.37
C LEU A 178 -22.24 23.55 5.23
N PHE A 179 -20.92 23.35 5.22
CA PHE A 179 -20.00 24.13 6.05
C PHE A 179 -19.39 25.33 5.32
N ASN A 180 -19.78 25.59 4.07
CA ASN A 180 -19.25 26.64 3.20
C ASN A 180 -17.70 26.64 3.13
N GLN A 181 -17.12 25.52 2.73
CA GLN A 181 -15.67 25.27 2.81
C GLN A 181 -15.01 25.18 1.45
N LYS A 182 -13.85 25.85 1.32
CA LYS A 182 -13.00 25.83 0.14
C LYS A 182 -12.28 24.48 -0.06
N TYR A 183 -11.91 23.83 1.03
CA TYR A 183 -11.21 22.55 1.03
C TYR A 183 -12.05 21.51 1.78
N ASP A 184 -11.94 20.27 1.34
CA ASP A 184 -12.57 19.14 2.01
C ASP A 184 -11.95 18.93 3.40
N ASN A 185 -12.78 19.04 4.44
CA ASN A 185 -12.38 18.76 5.83
C ASN A 185 -12.97 17.46 6.34
N THR A 186 -13.34 16.56 5.42
CA THR A 186 -13.81 15.23 5.77
C THR A 186 -12.74 14.18 5.49
N SER A 187 -12.79 13.11 6.26
CA SER A 187 -11.94 11.94 6.06
C SER A 187 -12.82 10.71 5.99
N TYR A 188 -12.49 9.79 5.09
CA TYR A 188 -13.27 8.60 4.80
C TYR A 188 -12.38 7.38 4.95
N TYR A 189 -12.88 6.35 5.62
CA TYR A 189 -12.17 5.10 5.78
C TYR A 189 -13.15 3.96 6.01
N ILE A 190 -12.69 2.74 5.77
CA ILE A 190 -13.45 1.53 6.07
C ILE A 190 -13.13 1.12 7.51
N ASN A 191 -14.16 1.03 8.34
CA ASN A 191 -14.04 0.58 9.72
C ASN A 191 -13.89 -0.96 9.79
N ASN A 192 -13.74 -1.50 11.00
CA ASN A 192 -13.50 -2.93 11.20
C ASN A 192 -14.71 -3.82 10.86
N ASN A 193 -15.91 -3.23 10.78
CA ASN A 193 -17.12 -3.91 10.35
C ASN A 193 -17.27 -3.91 8.81
N GLY A 194 -16.33 -3.30 8.08
CA GLY A 194 -16.43 -3.14 6.63
C GLY A 194 -17.39 -2.01 6.21
N GLU A 195 -17.71 -1.09 7.10
CA GLU A 195 -18.62 0.03 6.81
C GLU A 195 -17.83 1.28 6.45
N LEU A 196 -18.42 2.15 5.61
CA LEU A 196 -17.83 3.44 5.29
C LEU A 196 -18.06 4.41 6.44
N GLU A 197 -17.00 4.83 7.10
CA GLU A 197 -17.02 5.78 8.20
C GLU A 197 -16.53 7.15 7.72
N VAL A 198 -17.25 8.20 8.14
CA VAL A 198 -16.94 9.58 7.81
C VAL A 198 -16.54 10.31 9.08
N ARG A 199 -15.44 11.05 9.00
CA ARG A 199 -15.01 11.97 10.06
C ARG A 199 -15.06 13.42 9.56
N ILE A 200 -15.73 14.29 10.31
CA ILE A 200 -15.82 15.72 10.04
C ILE A 200 -14.82 16.49 10.91
N SER A 201 -13.93 17.26 10.27
CA SER A 201 -12.86 18.03 10.91
C SER A 201 -13.09 19.54 10.83
N VAL A 202 -14.27 20.02 11.24
CA VAL A 202 -14.64 21.45 11.26
C VAL A 202 -14.69 22.00 12.69
N SER A 203 -14.79 23.32 12.91
CA SER A 203 -14.89 23.88 14.26
C SER A 203 -16.27 23.62 14.90
N ASP A 204 -16.36 23.60 16.23
CA ASP A 204 -17.66 23.43 16.92
C ASP A 204 -18.64 24.56 16.57
N GLN A 205 -18.13 25.78 16.36
CA GLN A 205 -18.94 26.90 15.88
C GLN A 205 -19.55 26.61 14.50
N ALA A 206 -18.81 25.96 13.59
CA ALA A 206 -19.34 25.58 12.28
C ALA A 206 -20.43 24.49 12.40
N LEU A 207 -20.26 23.53 13.32
CA LEU A 207 -21.29 22.53 13.63
C LEU A 207 -22.56 23.18 14.20
N GLN A 208 -22.41 24.08 15.17
CA GLN A 208 -23.53 24.79 15.79
C GLN A 208 -24.29 25.67 14.78
N LYS A 209 -23.58 26.37 13.89
CA LYS A 209 -24.21 27.22 12.85
C LYS A 209 -25.16 26.46 11.93
N VAL A 210 -24.93 25.16 11.73
CA VAL A 210 -25.77 24.31 10.87
C VAL A 210 -26.64 23.35 11.68
N ASN A 211 -26.70 23.51 13.01
CA ASN A 211 -27.42 22.63 13.95
C ASN A 211 -27.06 21.15 13.79
N TRP A 212 -25.77 20.84 13.63
CA TRP A 212 -25.32 19.45 13.46
C TRP A 212 -25.28 18.69 14.79
N ASP A 213 -25.99 17.56 14.87
CA ASP A 213 -26.18 16.76 16.08
C ASP A 213 -25.66 15.31 15.99
N LYS A 214 -25.30 14.83 14.79
CA LYS A 214 -24.89 13.43 14.53
C LYS A 214 -23.47 13.07 15.01
N GLY A 215 -22.84 13.96 15.78
CA GLY A 215 -21.43 13.81 16.16
C GLY A 215 -20.47 13.99 14.97
N ARG A 216 -19.17 13.84 15.24
CA ARG A 216 -18.10 14.07 14.23
C ARG A 216 -17.72 12.83 13.45
N ILE A 217 -18.09 11.65 13.94
CA ILE A 217 -17.76 10.35 13.35
C ILE A 217 -19.06 9.56 13.28
N PHE A 218 -19.41 9.09 12.09
CA PHE A 218 -20.61 8.28 11.86
C PHE A 218 -20.43 7.43 10.60
N THR A 219 -21.15 6.31 10.55
CA THR A 219 -21.18 5.43 9.39
C THR A 219 -22.20 5.90 8.36
N VAL A 220 -21.91 5.63 7.08
CA VAL A 220 -22.81 5.88 5.97
C VAL A 220 -22.94 4.63 5.11
N GLU A 221 -24.13 4.40 4.58
CA GLU A 221 -24.36 3.35 3.59
C GLU A 221 -23.71 3.74 2.26
N ALA A 222 -23.06 2.75 1.64
CA ALA A 222 -22.38 2.86 0.36
C ALA A 222 -23.35 2.75 -0.83
#